data_AF-A0A2Z6QVB4-F1
#
_entry.id   AF-A0A2Z6QVB4-F1
#
_cell.length_a   1.000
_cell.length_b   1.000
_cell.length_c   1.000
_cell.angle_alpha   90.00
_cell.angle_beta   90.00
_cell.angle_gamma   90.00
#
_symmetry.space_group_name_H-M   'P 1'
#
loop_
_entity.id
_entity.type
_entity.pdbx_description
1 polymer ?
#
loop_
_entity_poly.entity_id
_entity_poly.type
_entity_poly.pdbx_seq_one_letter_code
_entity_poly.pdbx_strand_id
1 'polypeptide(L)'
;MTSLPPLEPTVSQLNALSVESLVYEKQRLENSLFHLIRSNEDMKEFDENDKDFQLAIKENEDLIERHREKIKIIQDLLKERQQHGNNCIAIGHVEAVQDANTRENSNVDTPINVQNTRENNNVDAPPINVQDEEVEEPEDGIYL
;
A
#
# COMPACT_ATOMS: atom_id res chain seq x y z
N MET A 1 15.56 16.07 -3.03
CA MET A 1 15.67 15.33 -4.30
C MET A 1 14.33 15.34 -4.99
N THR A 2 14.08 16.24 -5.94
CA THR A 2 12.88 16.20 -6.79
C THR A 2 13.09 15.15 -7.88
N SER A 3 12.70 13.90 -7.60
CA SER A 3 12.64 12.89 -8.66
C SER A 3 11.62 13.36 -9.69
N LEU A 4 12.04 13.42 -10.96
CA LEU A 4 11.08 13.51 -12.05
C LEU A 4 10.16 12.28 -11.99
N PRO A 5 8.85 12.42 -12.28
CA PRO A 5 7.97 11.27 -12.43
C PRO A 5 8.46 10.41 -13.60
N PRO A 6 8.35 9.07 -13.52
CA PRO A 6 8.79 8.19 -14.59
C PRO A 6 7.99 8.49 -15.87
N LEU A 7 8.70 8.90 -16.93
CA LEU A 7 8.11 9.18 -18.23
C LEU A 7 7.37 7.94 -18.76
N GLU A 8 6.06 8.04 -18.92
CA GLU A 8 5.27 6.96 -19.49
C GLU A 8 5.70 6.68 -20.94
N PRO A 9 5.86 5.40 -21.36
CA PRO A 9 6.15 5.09 -22.74
C PRO A 9 4.99 5.48 -23.65
N THR A 10 5.35 5.89 -24.86
CA THR A 10 4.44 6.09 -26.00
C THR A 10 4.06 4.75 -26.62
N VAL A 11 2.95 4.73 -27.39
CA VAL A 11 2.48 3.52 -28.09
C VAL A 11 3.56 2.95 -29.02
N SER A 12 4.34 3.80 -29.70
CA SER A 12 5.46 3.38 -30.54
C SER A 12 6.58 2.70 -29.75
N GLN A 13 6.85 3.13 -28.51
CA GLN A 13 7.83 2.49 -27.63
C GLN A 13 7.31 1.14 -27.10
N LEU A 14 6.03 1.05 -26.72
CA LEU A 14 5.41 -0.22 -26.29
C LEU A 14 5.55 -1.32 -27.35
N ASN A 15 5.38 -0.98 -28.63
CA ASN A 15 5.57 -1.91 -29.75
C ASN A 15 7.00 -2.48 -29.83
N ALA A 16 8.01 -1.74 -29.38
CA ALA A 16 9.42 -2.14 -29.41
C ALA A 16 9.90 -2.91 -28.15
N LEU A 17 9.10 -2.94 -27.08
CA LEU A 17 9.44 -3.65 -25.83
C LEU A 17 9.43 -5.17 -26.02
N SER A 18 10.16 -5.91 -25.17
CA SER A 18 10.07 -7.38 -25.08
C SER A 18 8.73 -7.83 -24.47
N VAL A 19 8.41 -9.12 -24.54
CA VAL A 19 7.20 -9.68 -23.90
C VAL A 19 7.26 -9.52 -22.38
N GLU A 20 8.43 -9.73 -21.78
CA GLU A 20 8.68 -9.53 -20.34
C GLU A 20 8.53 -8.05 -19.93
N SER A 21 9.13 -7.13 -20.69
CA SER A 21 9.00 -5.69 -20.44
C SER A 21 7.55 -5.20 -20.59
N LEU A 22 6.77 -5.78 -21.51
CA LEU A 22 5.33 -5.51 -21.61
C LEU A 22 4.55 -6.01 -20.38
N VAL A 23 4.88 -7.19 -19.83
CA VAL A 23 4.25 -7.71 -18.61
C VAL A 23 4.58 -6.83 -17.40
N TYR A 24 5.84 -6.41 -17.25
CA TYR A 24 6.24 -5.45 -16.21
C TYR A 24 5.53 -4.10 -16.35
N GLU A 25 5.48 -3.55 -17.56
CA GLU A 25 4.83 -2.26 -17.83
C GLU A 25 3.32 -2.31 -17.53
N LYS A 26 2.65 -3.40 -17.91
CA LYS A 26 1.25 -3.66 -17.54
C LYS A 26 1.07 -3.64 -16.02
N GLN A 27 1.90 -4.38 -15.27
CA GLN A 27 1.81 -4.44 -13.81
C GLN A 27 2.08 -3.06 -13.16
N ARG A 28 3.02 -2.28 -13.70
CA ARG A 28 3.31 -0.90 -13.25
C ARG A 28 2.11 0.02 -13.43
N LEU A 29 1.44 -0.05 -14.59
CA LEU A 29 0.23 0.74 -14.89
C LEU A 29 -0.97 0.29 -14.04
N GLU A 30 -1.13 -1.02 -13.81
CA GLU A 30 -2.18 -1.56 -12.95
C GLU A 30 -2.02 -1.13 -11.48
N ASN A 31 -0.78 -1.09 -10.97
CA ASN A 31 -0.51 -0.54 -9.64
C ASN A 31 -0.74 0.98 -9.57
N SER A 32 -0.36 1.72 -10.62
CA SER A 32 -0.66 3.15 -10.70
C SER A 32 -2.17 3.41 -10.70
N LEU A 33 -2.97 2.61 -11.42
CA LEU A 33 -4.43 2.69 -11.41
C LEU A 33 -5.01 2.45 -10.02
N PHE A 34 -4.55 1.43 -9.31
CA PHE A 34 -4.99 1.13 -7.94
C PHE A 34 -4.78 2.34 -7.01
N HIS A 35 -3.59 2.95 -7.04
CA HIS A 35 -3.29 4.13 -6.22
C HIS A 35 -4.09 5.38 -6.62
N LEU A 36 -4.34 5.61 -7.92
CA LEU A 36 -5.14 6.76 -8.39
C LEU A 36 -6.62 6.62 -8.02
N ILE A 37 -7.20 5.42 -8.21
CA ILE A 37 -8.59 5.14 -7.83
C ILE A 37 -8.77 5.35 -6.33
N ARG A 38 -7.89 4.75 -5.52
CA ARG A 38 -7.92 4.93 -4.07
C ARG A 38 -7.73 6.40 -3.66
N SER A 39 -6.78 7.13 -4.25
CA SER A 39 -6.59 8.56 -3.94
C SER A 39 -7.83 9.40 -4.29
N ASN A 40 -8.60 9.01 -5.30
CA ASN A 40 -9.87 9.65 -5.65
C ASN A 40 -11.01 9.25 -4.70
N GLU A 41 -10.95 8.08 -4.06
CA GLU A 41 -11.85 7.68 -2.98
C GLU A 41 -11.50 8.41 -1.68
N ASP A 42 -10.23 8.39 -1.27
CA ASP A 42 -9.69 9.08 -0.08
C ASP A 42 -10.02 10.60 -0.11
N MET A 43 -9.91 11.27 -1.27
CA MET A 43 -10.29 12.70 -1.42
C MET A 43 -11.80 12.93 -1.32
N LYS A 44 -12.64 12.02 -1.86
CA LYS A 44 -14.11 12.14 -1.80
C LYS A 44 -14.66 11.85 -0.39
N GLU A 45 -13.96 11.02 0.40
CA GLU A 45 -14.30 10.77 1.81
C GLU A 45 -13.93 11.96 2.72
N PHE A 46 -12.88 12.73 2.39
CA PHE A 46 -12.47 13.90 3.17
C PHE A 46 -13.39 15.12 2.95
N ASP A 47 -13.56 15.57 1.69
CA ASP A 47 -14.57 16.58 1.33
C ASP A 47 -14.92 16.49 -0.18
N GLU A 48 -16.12 16.00 -0.50
CA GLU A 48 -16.63 15.94 -1.89
C GLU A 48 -16.87 17.33 -2.51
N ASN A 49 -16.96 18.40 -1.72
CA ASN A 49 -17.29 19.76 -2.13
C ASN A 49 -16.05 20.67 -2.28
N ASP A 50 -14.86 20.22 -1.86
CA ASP A 50 -13.63 20.96 -2.07
C ASP A 50 -13.28 21.04 -3.58
N LYS A 51 -13.00 22.25 -4.05
CA LYS A 51 -12.80 22.53 -5.49
C LYS A 51 -11.44 22.07 -6.00
N ASP A 52 -10.43 22.10 -5.15
CA ASP A 52 -9.07 21.68 -5.50
C ASP A 52 -9.01 20.15 -5.51
N PHE A 53 -9.76 19.48 -4.62
CA PHE A 53 -10.00 18.03 -4.71
C PHE A 53 -10.82 17.66 -5.95
N GLN A 54 -11.92 18.35 -6.25
CA GLN A 54 -12.68 18.11 -7.49
C GLN A 54 -11.82 18.27 -8.75
N LEU A 55 -10.89 19.22 -8.77
CA LEU A 55 -9.92 19.38 -9.86
C LEU A 55 -8.91 18.21 -9.91
N ALA A 56 -8.29 17.87 -8.78
CA ALA A 56 -7.32 16.76 -8.70
C ALA A 56 -7.94 15.40 -9.04
N ILE A 57 -9.16 15.13 -8.56
CA ILE A 57 -9.97 13.95 -8.90
C ILE A 57 -10.13 13.84 -10.43
N LYS A 58 -10.46 14.96 -11.08
CA LYS A 58 -10.66 15.00 -12.54
C LYS A 58 -9.36 14.78 -13.31
N GLU A 59 -8.26 15.41 -12.90
CA GLU A 59 -6.94 15.19 -13.52
C GLU A 59 -6.46 13.73 -13.36
N ASN A 60 -6.77 13.11 -12.22
CA ASN A 60 -6.57 11.68 -11.99
C ASN A 60 -7.50 10.81 -12.86
N GLU A 61 -8.75 11.20 -13.08
CA GLU A 61 -9.70 10.48 -13.96
C GLU A 61 -9.22 10.52 -15.43
N ASP A 62 -8.78 11.68 -15.93
CA ASP A 62 -8.14 11.83 -17.25
C ASP A 62 -6.84 11.00 -17.38
N LEU A 63 -6.15 10.71 -16.28
CA LEU A 63 -4.93 9.87 -16.24
C LEU A 63 -5.27 8.38 -16.12
N ILE A 64 -6.32 8.03 -15.38
CA ILE A 64 -6.88 6.68 -15.29
C ILE A 64 -7.34 6.18 -16.66
N GLU A 65 -7.99 7.01 -17.48
CA GLU A 65 -8.40 6.61 -18.84
C GLU A 65 -7.19 6.30 -19.74
N ARG A 66 -6.16 7.15 -19.72
CA ARG A 66 -4.91 6.94 -20.47
C ARG A 66 -4.17 5.66 -20.04
N HIS A 67 -4.11 5.38 -18.74
CA HIS A 67 -3.54 4.11 -18.23
C HIS A 67 -4.34 2.89 -18.68
N ARG A 68 -5.68 2.96 -18.65
CA ARG A 68 -6.56 1.88 -19.12
C ARG A 68 -6.38 1.61 -20.62
N GLU A 69 -6.26 2.64 -21.44
CA GLU A 69 -5.98 2.49 -22.88
C GLU A 69 -4.61 1.83 -23.11
N LYS A 70 -3.56 2.28 -22.40
CA LYS A 70 -2.22 1.68 -22.51
C LYS A 70 -2.21 0.21 -22.07
N ILE A 71 -2.89 -0.14 -20.99
CA ILE A 71 -3.03 -1.54 -20.56
C ILE A 71 -3.74 -2.37 -21.64
N LYS A 72 -4.79 -1.85 -22.28
CA LYS A 72 -5.46 -2.54 -23.39
C LYS A 72 -4.51 -2.78 -24.56
N ILE A 73 -3.76 -1.75 -24.99
CA ILE A 73 -2.77 -1.88 -26.07
C ILE A 73 -1.70 -2.93 -25.72
N ILE A 74 -1.21 -2.94 -24.47
CA ILE A 74 -0.24 -3.94 -24.01
C ILE A 74 -0.85 -5.34 -24.02
N GLN A 75 -2.09 -5.52 -23.55
CA GLN A 75 -2.79 -6.80 -23.60
C GLN A 75 -2.97 -7.30 -25.03
N ASP A 76 -3.29 -6.43 -25.98
CA ASP A 76 -3.49 -6.81 -27.38
C ASP A 76 -2.16 -7.17 -28.07
N LEU A 77 -1.07 -6.43 -27.82
CA LEU A 77 0.30 -6.80 -28.24
C LEU A 77 0.77 -8.14 -27.64
N LEU A 78 0.42 -8.43 -26.38
CA LEU A 78 0.74 -9.72 -25.74
C LEU A 78 -0.02 -10.88 -26.40
N LYS A 79 -1.31 -10.70 -26.74
CA LYS A 79 -2.11 -11.70 -27.48
C LYS A 79 -1.56 -11.97 -28.87
N GLU A 80 -1.26 -10.91 -29.63
CA GLU A 80 -0.69 -11.00 -30.98
C GLU A 80 0.62 -11.81 -30.97
N ARG A 81 1.53 -11.50 -30.04
CA ARG A 81 2.82 -12.20 -29.92
C ARG A 81 2.67 -13.66 -29.49
N GLN A 82 1.65 -13.99 -28.68
CA GLN A 82 1.30 -15.38 -28.35
C GLN A 82 0.71 -16.16 -29.54
N GLN A 83 -0.01 -15.49 -30.44
CA GLN A 83 -0.59 -16.10 -31.65
C GLN A 83 0.44 -16.27 -32.77
N HIS A 84 1.42 -15.38 -32.87
CA HIS A 84 2.39 -15.34 -33.97
C HIS A 84 3.80 -15.90 -33.64
N GLY A 85 4.09 -16.30 -32.39
CA GLY A 85 5.41 -16.85 -32.05
C GLY A 85 5.47 -17.71 -30.79
N ASN A 86 6.37 -18.70 -30.81
CA ASN A 86 6.58 -19.70 -29.73
C ASN A 86 7.23 -19.13 -28.44
N ASN A 87 7.06 -17.84 -28.14
CA ASN A 87 7.62 -17.19 -26.96
C ASN A 87 6.71 -17.40 -25.73
N CYS A 88 6.59 -18.66 -25.32
CA CYS A 88 5.94 -19.06 -24.08
C CYS A 88 6.75 -18.52 -22.89
N ILE A 89 6.34 -17.42 -22.27
CA ILE A 89 6.84 -17.07 -20.94
C ILE A 89 6.32 -18.14 -19.98
N ALA A 90 7.23 -18.97 -19.48
CA ALA A 90 6.97 -19.80 -18.31
C ALA A 90 6.79 -18.84 -17.11
N ILE A 91 5.55 -18.60 -16.72
CA ILE A 91 5.24 -17.84 -15.50
C ILE A 91 5.80 -18.67 -14.33
N GLY A 92 6.89 -18.20 -13.74
CA GLY A 92 7.48 -18.81 -12.56
C GLY A 92 6.42 -18.88 -11.46
N HIS A 93 6.04 -20.10 -11.09
CA HIS A 93 5.12 -20.32 -9.99
C HIS A 93 5.78 -19.79 -8.71
N VAL A 94 5.26 -18.69 -8.16
CA VAL A 94 5.71 -18.19 -6.87
C VAL A 94 5.20 -19.19 -5.83
N GLU A 95 6.07 -20.13 -5.46
CA GLU A 95 5.76 -21.15 -4.47
C GLU A 95 5.39 -20.47 -3.15
N ALA A 96 4.14 -20.63 -2.74
CA ALA A 96 3.69 -20.20 -1.42
C ALA A 96 4.44 -21.03 -0.37
N VAL A 97 5.33 -20.38 0.39
CA VAL A 97 6.15 -21.03 1.42
C VAL A 97 5.22 -21.73 2.43
N GLN A 98 5.25 -23.06 2.42
CA GLN A 98 4.46 -23.88 3.33
C GLN A 98 5.16 -24.00 4.68
N ASP A 99 4.97 -23.01 5.57
CA ASP A 99 5.30 -23.13 6.99
C ASP A 99 4.29 -24.05 7.70
N ALA A 100 4.31 -25.33 7.31
CA ALA A 100 3.53 -26.41 7.90
C ALA A 100 4.24 -26.94 9.15
N ASN A 101 3.92 -26.40 10.32
CA ASN A 101 4.43 -26.89 11.61
C ASN A 101 3.31 -27.51 12.46
N THR A 102 2.79 -28.65 11.99
CA THR A 102 1.71 -29.42 12.64
C THR A 102 2.23 -30.27 13.80
N ARG A 103 1.71 -30.05 15.01
CA ARG A 103 1.76 -31.01 16.13
C ARG A 103 0.62 -30.73 17.12
N GLU A 104 -0.58 -31.19 16.82
CA GLU A 104 -1.15 -32.51 17.19
C GLU A 104 -1.74 -32.61 18.62
N ASN A 105 -2.99 -33.08 18.66
CA ASN A 105 -3.65 -33.89 19.70
C ASN A 105 -4.20 -33.25 21.00
N SER A 106 -5.45 -32.79 20.87
CA SER A 106 -6.65 -33.37 21.51
C SER A 106 -6.86 -33.29 23.03
N ASN A 107 -7.89 -32.50 23.39
CA ASN A 107 -8.92 -32.70 24.42
C ASN A 107 -8.80 -33.90 25.39
N VAL A 108 -8.79 -33.59 26.70
CA VAL A 108 -9.44 -34.40 27.76
C VAL A 108 -10.13 -33.44 28.76
N ASP A 109 -11.26 -33.86 29.32
CA ASP A 109 -12.10 -33.09 30.24
C ASP A 109 -11.49 -32.79 31.63
N THR A 110 -11.99 -31.72 32.24
CA THR A 110 -11.96 -31.41 33.69
C THR A 110 -12.46 -32.59 34.55
N PRO A 111 -12.03 -32.77 35.84
CA PRO A 111 -12.69 -32.02 36.94
C PRO A 111 -11.91 -31.86 38.28
N ILE A 112 -12.58 -31.27 39.29
CA ILE A 112 -12.30 -31.29 40.77
C ILE A 112 -11.21 -30.33 41.34
N ASN A 113 -11.64 -29.08 41.57
CA ASN A 113 -11.78 -28.37 42.87
C ASN A 113 -11.01 -28.83 44.16
N VAL A 114 -10.69 -27.84 45.02
CA VAL A 114 -10.63 -27.81 46.52
C VAL A 114 -9.26 -27.47 47.19
N GLN A 115 -9.27 -26.39 48.01
CA GLN A 115 -8.33 -26.01 49.12
C GLN A 115 -6.87 -25.58 48.79
N ASN A 116 -6.18 -24.72 49.58
CA ASN A 116 -6.60 -23.61 50.48
C ASN A 116 -5.36 -22.78 50.93
N THR A 117 -5.54 -21.47 51.24
CA THR A 117 -4.60 -20.60 52.03
C THR A 117 -3.15 -20.38 51.46
N ARG A 118 -2.36 -19.36 51.84
CA ARG A 118 -2.46 -18.34 52.91
C ARG A 118 -1.68 -17.02 52.60
N GLU A 119 -2.27 -15.88 52.99
CA GLU A 119 -1.68 -14.63 53.56
C GLU A 119 -0.36 -13.97 53.03
N ASN A 120 -0.48 -12.64 52.79
CA ASN A 120 0.45 -11.55 53.17
C ASN A 120 1.80 -11.37 52.40
N ASN A 121 2.36 -10.16 52.22
CA ASN A 121 2.06 -8.84 52.82
C ASN A 121 1.91 -7.70 51.78
N ASN A 122 1.21 -6.63 52.20
CA ASN A 122 1.16 -5.29 51.60
C ASN A 122 2.26 -4.37 52.19
N VAL A 123 2.89 -3.49 51.39
CA VAL A 123 3.20 -2.08 51.76
C VAL A 123 3.29 -1.23 50.47
N ASP A 124 2.75 -0.02 50.51
CA ASP A 124 2.76 1.02 49.47
C ASP A 124 4.16 1.53 49.03
N ALA A 125 4.20 2.10 47.82
CA ALA A 125 5.16 3.14 47.42
C ALA A 125 4.42 4.28 46.68
N PRO A 126 4.72 5.56 46.95
CA PRO A 126 3.86 6.69 46.56
C PRO A 126 4.09 7.22 45.12
N PRO A 127 3.15 7.98 44.55
CA PRO A 127 3.32 8.66 43.26
C PRO A 127 4.31 9.83 43.35
N ILE A 128 5.06 10.07 42.27
CA ILE A 128 5.96 11.24 42.15
C ILE A 128 5.28 12.31 41.29
N ASN A 129 4.94 13.41 41.95
CA ASN A 129 4.69 14.76 41.45
C ASN A 129 5.65 15.65 42.28
N VAL A 130 6.17 16.81 41.88
CA VAL A 130 5.88 17.70 40.72
C VAL A 130 7.20 17.92 39.92
N GLN A 131 7.69 19.06 39.41
CA GLN A 131 7.30 20.48 39.44
C GLN A 131 7.74 21.24 38.16
N ASP A 132 6.90 22.18 37.75
CA ASP A 132 7.04 23.40 36.91
C ASP A 132 8.33 23.69 36.11
N GLU A 133 8.15 24.03 34.83
CA GLU A 133 8.82 25.15 34.16
C GLU A 133 7.75 25.90 33.34
N GLU A 134 7.72 27.24 33.40
CA GLU A 134 6.62 28.07 32.88
C GLU A 134 6.78 28.48 31.39
N VAL A 135 5.68 28.95 30.80
CA VAL A 135 5.60 29.41 29.40
C VAL A 135 5.82 30.92 29.33
N GLU A 136 6.62 31.41 28.37
CA GLU A 136 6.40 32.73 27.78
C GLU A 136 6.84 32.79 26.30
N GLU A 137 6.40 33.84 25.59
CA GLU A 137 6.30 33.92 24.11
C GLU A 137 7.49 34.63 23.42
N PRO A 138 7.61 34.58 22.07
CA PRO A 138 8.70 35.22 21.34
C PRO A 138 8.49 36.73 21.11
N GLU A 139 9.56 37.52 21.19
CA GLU A 139 9.57 38.94 20.75
C GLU A 139 10.48 39.17 19.52
N ASP A 140 10.12 40.20 18.74
CA ASP A 140 10.79 40.61 17.49
C ASP A 140 12.17 41.24 17.68
N GLY A 141 13.06 41.06 16.69
CA GLY A 141 14.47 41.44 16.82
C GLY A 141 15.21 41.76 15.51
N ILE A 142 14.58 42.46 14.56
CA ILE A 142 15.30 43.09 13.43
C ILE A 142 15.95 44.40 13.92
N TYR A 143 17.24 44.65 13.66
CA TYR A 143 17.75 45.91 13.06
C TYR A 143 19.29 45.94 12.90
N LEU A 144 19.72 46.24 11.67
CA LEU A 144 21.03 46.76 11.22
C LEU A 144 22.29 45.91 11.49
#